data_AF-A0A7I9XFU2-F1
#
_entry.id   AF-A0A7I9XFU2-F1
#
_cell.length_a   1.000
_cell.length_b   1.000
_cell.length_c   1.000
_cell.angle_alpha   90.00
_cell.angle_beta   90.00
_cell.angle_gamma   90.00
#
_symmetry.space_group_name_H-M   'P 1'
#
loop_
_entity.id
_entity.type
_entity.pdbx_description
1 polymer ?
#
loop_
_entity_poly.entity_id
_entity_poly.type
_entity_poly.pdbx_seq_one_letter_code
_entity_poly.pdbx_strand_id
1 'polypeptide(L)'
;MARKQQTKQDRSADRSGSVMRDTSTPGAQTWLSSMMLTPRETEKLVIYQVAELARRRKQRGTKLNATESIALICETLLEAARDGVSLADTIERGKRVLTRDDVMPGVTEMVTLVQVEATFKTGTQLISVAEPFS
;
A
#
# COMPACT_ATOMS: atom_id res chain seq x y z
N MET A 1 -62.19 48.20 22.13
CA MET A 1 -61.84 48.00 23.56
C MET A 1 -62.55 46.74 24.04
N ALA A 2 -62.08 45.87 24.94
CA ALA A 2 -60.76 45.52 25.47
C ALA A 2 -60.99 44.53 26.64
N ARG A 3 -60.44 43.29 26.60
CA ARG A 3 -60.30 42.35 27.76
C ARG A 3 -61.63 41.88 28.42
N LYS A 4 -61.78 40.79 29.20
CA LYS A 4 -60.96 39.70 29.81
C LYS A 4 -61.99 38.59 30.24
N GLN A 5 -61.70 37.32 30.57
CA GLN A 5 -60.49 36.49 30.57
C GLN A 5 -60.85 34.97 30.60
N GLN A 6 -60.39 34.16 29.64
CA GLN A 6 -59.78 32.82 29.81
C GLN A 6 -60.41 31.77 30.80
N THR A 7 -60.82 30.61 30.29
CA THR A 7 -61.12 29.42 31.13
C THR A 7 -60.38 28.17 30.65
N LYS A 8 -59.35 27.79 31.41
CA LYS A 8 -58.58 26.52 31.43
C LYS A 8 -58.90 25.47 30.36
N GLN A 9 -58.02 25.42 29.36
CA GLN A 9 -57.78 24.26 28.51
C GLN A 9 -56.69 23.37 29.14
N ASP A 10 -56.76 22.07 28.88
CA ASP A 10 -55.79 20.99 29.14
C ASP A 10 -55.25 20.74 30.57
N ARG A 11 -55.59 19.55 31.07
CA ARG A 11 -54.81 18.76 32.03
C ARG A 11 -54.46 17.41 31.39
N SER A 12 -53.42 16.77 31.92
CA SER A 12 -52.81 15.50 31.44
C SER A 12 -52.21 15.55 30.03
N ALA A 13 -51.23 16.44 29.84
CA ALA A 13 -50.13 16.14 28.93
C ALA A 13 -49.31 14.98 29.53
N ASP A 14 -49.27 13.86 28.80
CA ASP A 14 -48.56 12.63 29.17
C ASP A 14 -47.07 12.91 29.42
N ARG A 15 -46.61 12.63 30.65
CA ARG A 15 -45.20 12.62 31.02
C ARG A 15 -44.69 11.18 31.02
N SER A 16 -44.49 10.61 29.84
CA SER A 16 -43.76 9.37 29.69
C SER A 16 -42.64 9.52 28.66
N GLY A 17 -41.40 9.55 29.18
CA GLY A 17 -40.17 9.22 28.46
C GLY A 17 -39.91 9.97 27.14
N SER A 18 -39.16 11.07 27.23
CA SER A 18 -38.29 11.44 26.12
C SER A 18 -37.31 10.31 25.85
N VAL A 19 -37.60 9.49 24.83
CA VAL A 19 -36.57 8.84 24.04
C VAL A 19 -36.36 9.73 22.82
N MET A 20 -35.62 10.82 23.02
CA MET A 20 -34.83 11.38 21.93
C MET A 20 -34.05 10.21 21.35
N ARG A 21 -34.40 9.80 20.13
CA ARG A 21 -33.58 8.86 19.38
C ARG A 21 -32.24 9.55 19.21
N ASP A 22 -31.25 9.02 19.93
CA ASP A 22 -29.88 9.46 19.77
C ASP A 22 -29.45 9.13 18.34
N THR A 23 -29.48 10.15 17.49
CA THR A 23 -28.99 10.06 16.11
C THR A 23 -27.47 10.17 16.06
N SER A 24 -26.79 10.31 17.21
CA SER A 24 -25.37 10.03 17.32
C SER A 24 -25.15 8.53 17.52
N THR A 25 -25.10 7.83 16.38
CA THR A 25 -24.13 6.73 16.22
C THR A 25 -22.92 7.32 15.49
N PRO A 26 -21.94 7.96 16.18
CA PRO A 26 -20.65 8.20 15.56
C PRO A 26 -19.87 6.88 15.52
N GLY A 27 -19.38 6.49 14.35
CA GLY A 27 -18.20 5.63 14.30
C GLY A 27 -18.41 4.11 14.31
N ALA A 28 -19.55 3.60 13.83
CA ALA A 28 -19.48 2.36 13.07
C ALA A 28 -18.68 2.67 11.78
N GLN A 29 -17.36 2.55 11.87
CA GLN A 29 -16.35 3.07 10.95
C GLN A 29 -16.76 2.84 9.50
N THR A 30 -17.24 3.90 8.83
CA THR A 30 -17.96 3.81 7.54
C THR A 30 -17.15 3.17 6.43
N TRP A 31 -15.82 3.11 6.60
CA TRP A 31 -14.95 2.29 5.79
C TRP A 31 -13.96 1.54 6.69
N LEU A 32 -14.17 0.24 6.84
CA LEU A 32 -13.07 -0.71 6.64
C LEU A 32 -12.42 -0.31 5.31
N SER A 33 -11.29 0.42 5.34
CA SER A 33 -10.55 0.86 4.16
C SER A 33 -9.80 -0.33 3.54
N SER A 34 -10.62 -1.25 3.01
CA SER A 34 -10.44 -2.51 2.30
C SER A 34 -9.46 -3.56 2.83
N MET A 35 -8.30 -3.20 3.36
CA MET A 35 -7.23 -4.14 3.70
C MET A 35 -6.42 -3.76 4.95
N MET A 36 -6.71 -2.63 5.60
CA MET A 36 -5.97 -2.12 6.78
C MET A 36 -4.45 -2.00 6.54
N LEU A 37 -4.04 -1.69 5.30
CA LEU A 37 -2.63 -1.58 4.94
C LEU A 37 -1.92 -0.51 5.74
N THR A 38 -0.76 -0.86 6.27
CA THR A 38 0.21 0.12 6.79
C THR A 38 0.73 1.01 5.67
N PRO A 39 1.30 2.19 5.98
CA PRO A 39 2.00 3.02 5.00
C PRO A 39 3.08 2.24 4.24
N ARG A 40 3.85 1.38 4.93
CA ARG A 40 4.90 0.53 4.34
C ARG A 40 4.36 -0.52 3.36
N GLU A 41 3.18 -1.07 3.60
CA GLU A 41 2.52 -1.97 2.63
C GLU A 41 2.00 -1.20 1.42
N THR A 42 1.49 0.01 1.63
CA THR A 42 1.06 0.90 0.55
C THR A 42 2.26 1.34 -0.33
N GLU A 43 3.40 1.67 0.27
CA GLU A 43 4.66 1.93 -0.43
C GLU A 43 5.10 0.73 -1.29
N LYS A 44 4.98 -0.50 -0.77
CA LYS A 44 5.25 -1.72 -1.55
C LYS A 44 4.32 -1.87 -2.74
N LEU A 45 3.02 -1.53 -2.62
CA LEU A 45 2.11 -1.53 -3.78
C LEU A 45 2.54 -0.54 -4.88
N VAL A 46 3.18 0.59 -4.53
CA VAL A 46 3.77 1.50 -5.52
C VAL A 46 4.93 0.84 -6.27
N ILE A 47 5.75 0.02 -5.61
CA ILE A 47 6.82 -0.76 -6.27
C ILE A 47 6.22 -1.65 -7.37
N TYR A 48 5.18 -2.44 -7.07
CA TYR A 48 4.50 -3.28 -8.08
C TYR A 48 3.96 -2.46 -9.25
N GLN A 49 3.38 -1.29 -8.99
CA GLN A 49 2.86 -0.42 -10.05
C GLN A 49 3.97 0.11 -10.97
N VAL A 50 5.14 0.48 -10.43
CA VAL A 50 6.30 0.91 -11.22
C VAL A 50 6.95 -0.27 -11.94
N ALA A 51 7.04 -1.44 -11.31
CA ALA A 51 7.58 -2.67 -11.91
C ALA A 51 6.76 -3.12 -13.12
N GLU A 52 5.43 -3.10 -13.03
CA GLU A 52 4.55 -3.41 -14.17
C GLU A 52 4.66 -2.38 -15.31
N LEU A 53 4.82 -1.09 -14.98
CA LEU A 53 5.09 -0.05 -15.98
C LEU A 53 6.44 -0.28 -16.69
N ALA A 54 7.48 -0.62 -15.94
CA ALA A 54 8.81 -0.96 -16.44
C ALA A 54 8.77 -2.21 -17.33
N ARG A 55 8.10 -3.28 -16.89
CA ARG A 55 7.89 -4.52 -17.67
C ARG A 55 7.27 -4.23 -19.03
N ARG A 56 6.19 -3.43 -19.07
CA ARG A 56 5.54 -3.00 -20.33
C ARG A 56 6.44 -2.13 -21.21
N ARG A 57 7.35 -1.34 -20.64
CA ARG A 57 8.35 -0.55 -21.39
C ARG A 57 9.45 -1.44 -21.98
N LYS A 58 10.03 -2.34 -21.18
CA LYS A 58 11.01 -3.35 -21.60
C LYS A 58 10.48 -4.23 -22.74
N GLN A 59 9.23 -4.72 -22.63
CA GLN A 59 8.57 -5.52 -23.67
C GLN A 59 8.41 -4.80 -25.03
N ARG A 60 8.42 -3.46 -25.05
CA ARG A 60 8.42 -2.65 -26.29
C ARG A 60 9.83 -2.24 -26.74
N GLY A 61 10.88 -2.85 -26.20
CA GLY A 61 12.28 -2.54 -26.51
C GLY A 61 12.82 -1.25 -25.89
N THR A 62 12.12 -0.65 -24.92
CA THR A 62 12.63 0.53 -24.21
C THR A 62 13.62 0.12 -23.13
N LYS A 63 14.86 0.61 -23.21
CA LYS A 63 15.89 0.47 -22.15
C LYS A 63 15.40 1.18 -20.87
N LEU A 64 15.58 0.54 -19.71
CA LEU A 64 15.04 1.02 -18.44
C LEU A 64 15.92 2.05 -17.75
N ASN A 65 15.29 3.01 -17.06
CA ASN A 65 15.97 3.93 -16.15
C ASN A 65 16.22 3.30 -14.76
N ALA A 66 16.86 4.05 -13.87
CA ALA A 66 17.19 3.58 -12.52
C ALA A 66 15.98 3.15 -11.70
N THR A 67 14.94 3.99 -11.60
CA THR A 67 13.73 3.74 -10.81
C THR A 67 12.97 2.51 -11.32
N GLU A 68 12.88 2.36 -12.64
CA GLU A 68 12.27 1.19 -13.29
C GLU A 68 13.05 -0.09 -13.01
N SER A 69 14.39 0.00 -13.03
CA SER A 69 15.27 -1.14 -12.76
C SER A 69 15.15 -1.59 -11.30
N ILE A 70 15.24 -0.64 -10.36
CA ILE A 70 15.05 -0.88 -8.93
C ILE A 70 13.68 -1.51 -8.66
N ALA A 71 12.61 -1.02 -9.29
CA ALA A 71 11.26 -1.54 -9.07
C ALA A 71 11.11 -3.01 -9.49
N LEU A 72 11.62 -3.40 -10.68
CA LEU A 72 11.58 -4.81 -11.14
C LEU A 72 12.42 -5.74 -10.25
N ILE A 73 13.58 -5.27 -9.79
CA ILE A 73 14.41 -6.03 -8.85
C ILE A 73 13.65 -6.21 -7.52
N CYS A 74 13.17 -5.12 -6.92
CA CYS A 74 12.43 -5.16 -5.66
C CYS A 74 11.16 -6.03 -5.73
N GLU A 75 10.38 -5.94 -6.81
CA GLU A 75 9.23 -6.82 -7.07
C GLU A 75 9.67 -8.31 -7.07
N THR A 76 10.73 -8.65 -7.80
CA THR A 76 11.25 -10.04 -7.83
C THR A 76 11.67 -10.53 -6.44
N LEU A 77 12.27 -9.66 -5.62
CA LEU A 77 12.67 -9.98 -4.25
C LEU A 77 11.46 -10.18 -3.31
N LEU A 78 10.42 -9.35 -3.46
CA LEU A 78 9.17 -9.46 -2.70
C LEU A 78 8.42 -10.75 -3.05
N GLU A 79 8.29 -11.08 -4.33
CA GLU A 79 7.64 -12.33 -4.78
C GLU A 79 8.43 -13.58 -4.35
N ALA A 80 9.76 -13.58 -4.48
CA ALA A 80 10.57 -14.71 -4.02
C ALA A 80 10.43 -14.95 -2.50
N ALA A 81 10.40 -13.88 -1.69
CA ALA A 81 10.11 -14.00 -0.26
C ALA A 81 8.70 -14.53 0.01
N ARG A 82 7.71 -14.10 -0.80
CA ARG A 82 6.30 -14.54 -0.71
C ARG A 82 6.11 -16.01 -1.07
N ASP A 83 6.85 -16.52 -2.06
CA ASP A 83 6.95 -17.95 -2.39
C ASP A 83 7.63 -18.77 -1.26
N GLY A 84 8.39 -18.07 -0.41
CA GLY A 84 9.20 -18.67 0.65
C GLY A 84 10.47 -19.33 0.13
N VAL A 85 11.07 -18.72 -0.89
CA VAL A 85 12.44 -18.96 -1.34
C VAL A 85 13.41 -18.57 -0.21
N SER A 86 14.61 -19.18 -0.16
CA SER A 86 15.61 -18.80 0.85
C SER A 86 16.09 -17.35 0.65
N LEU A 87 16.61 -16.71 1.69
CA LEU A 87 17.18 -15.37 1.57
C LEU A 87 18.34 -15.32 0.55
N ALA A 88 19.20 -16.33 0.55
CA ALA A 88 20.34 -16.42 -0.37
C ALA A 88 19.88 -16.58 -1.83
N ASP A 89 18.95 -17.51 -2.10
CA ASP A 89 18.40 -17.72 -3.44
C ASP A 89 17.61 -16.49 -3.91
N THR A 90 16.96 -15.76 -2.99
CA THR A 90 16.25 -14.51 -3.29
C THR A 90 17.22 -13.41 -3.75
N ILE A 91 18.35 -13.23 -3.05
CA ILE A 91 19.42 -12.31 -3.47
C ILE A 91 19.96 -12.69 -4.85
N GLU A 92 20.22 -13.97 -5.08
CA GLU A 92 20.73 -14.48 -6.36
C GLU A 92 19.73 -14.35 -7.52
N ARG A 93 18.42 -14.46 -7.25
CA ARG A 93 17.38 -14.09 -8.23
C ARG A 93 17.43 -12.60 -8.58
N GLY A 94 17.59 -11.73 -7.57
CA GLY A 94 17.68 -10.28 -7.75
C GLY A 94 18.76 -9.83 -8.74
N LYS A 95 19.93 -10.47 -8.71
CA LYS A 95 21.05 -10.18 -9.64
C LYS A 95 20.81 -10.60 -11.10
N ARG A 96 19.79 -11.42 -11.36
CA ARG A 96 19.52 -12.05 -12.66
C ARG A 96 18.26 -11.49 -13.34
N VAL A 97 17.64 -10.47 -12.76
CA VAL A 97 16.41 -9.83 -13.29
C VAL A 97 16.70 -8.98 -14.52
N LEU A 98 17.82 -8.27 -14.50
CA LEU A 98 18.22 -7.31 -15.52
C LEU A 98 19.69 -7.50 -15.88
N THR A 99 19.95 -7.52 -17.19
CA THR A 99 21.30 -7.43 -17.74
C THR A 99 21.72 -5.97 -17.89
N ARG A 100 23.01 -5.72 -18.09
CA ARG A 100 23.50 -4.40 -18.57
C ARG A 100 22.80 -3.93 -19.85
N ASP A 101 22.35 -4.86 -20.69
CA ASP A 101 21.60 -4.56 -21.92
C ASP A 101 20.12 -4.23 -21.71
N ASP A 102 19.58 -4.37 -20.51
CA ASP A 102 18.17 -4.00 -20.27
C ASP A 102 17.99 -2.52 -19.88
N VAL A 103 19.08 -1.82 -19.57
CA VAL A 103 19.07 -0.50 -18.92
C VAL A 103 19.71 0.60 -19.77
N MET A 104 19.44 1.85 -19.42
CA MET A 104 20.09 3.02 -20.01
C MET A 104 21.57 3.13 -19.58
N PRO A 105 22.44 3.74 -20.40
CA PRO A 105 23.84 4.00 -20.02
C PRO A 105 23.94 4.75 -18.68
N GLY A 106 24.88 4.34 -17.83
CA GLY A 106 25.10 4.93 -16.50
C GLY A 106 24.20 4.38 -15.38
N VAL A 107 23.16 3.59 -15.69
CA VAL A 107 22.28 3.00 -14.65
C VAL A 107 23.01 1.94 -13.82
N THR A 108 23.88 1.14 -14.45
CA THR A 108 24.66 0.09 -13.79
C THR A 108 25.71 0.64 -12.81
N GLU A 109 26.21 1.84 -13.07
CA GLU A 109 27.20 2.53 -12.23
C GLU A 109 26.52 3.33 -11.10
N MET A 110 25.25 3.75 -11.31
CA MET A 110 24.45 4.48 -10.34
C MET A 110 23.72 3.58 -9.34
N VAL A 111 23.24 2.40 -9.76
CA VAL A 111 22.44 1.48 -8.94
C VAL A 111 23.30 0.29 -8.50
N THR A 112 24.24 0.56 -7.60
CA THR A 112 25.20 -0.45 -7.09
C THR A 112 24.64 -1.32 -5.95
N LEU A 113 23.57 -0.87 -5.30
CA LEU A 113 22.90 -1.56 -4.19
C LEU A 113 21.40 -1.36 -4.29
N VAL A 114 20.64 -2.46 -4.20
CA VAL A 114 19.17 -2.44 -4.06
C VAL A 114 18.80 -3.10 -2.74
N GLN A 115 17.92 -2.47 -1.97
CA GLN A 115 17.44 -2.98 -0.70
C GLN A 115 15.91 -2.92 -0.61
N VAL A 116 15.31 -3.98 -0.07
CA VAL A 116 13.87 -4.03 0.23
C VAL A 116 13.62 -4.94 1.43
N GLU A 117 12.74 -4.53 2.33
CA GLU A 117 12.24 -5.42 3.37
C GLU A 117 11.15 -6.33 2.83
N ALA A 118 11.28 -7.64 2.99
CA ALA A 118 10.27 -8.62 2.60
C ALA A 118 9.91 -9.56 3.75
N THR A 119 8.68 -10.06 3.74
CA THR A 119 8.16 -10.98 4.77
C THR A 119 8.36 -12.41 4.30
N PHE A 120 9.38 -13.08 4.84
CA PHE A 120 9.61 -14.51 4.63
C PHE A 120 8.76 -15.34 5.61
N LYS A 121 8.70 -16.65 5.40
CA LYS A 121 8.09 -17.63 6.33
C LYS A 121 8.67 -17.56 7.76
N THR A 122 9.91 -17.06 7.90
CA THR A 122 10.62 -16.86 9.17
C THR A 122 10.45 -15.46 9.77
N GLY A 123 9.70 -14.57 9.12
CA GLY A 123 9.51 -13.17 9.52
C GLY A 123 10.08 -12.15 8.52
N THR A 124 9.91 -10.87 8.83
CA THR A 124 10.40 -9.75 8.01
C THR A 124 11.92 -9.64 8.06
N GLN A 125 12.56 -9.54 6.91
CA GLN A 125 14.01 -9.38 6.76
C GLN A 125 14.34 -8.33 5.70
N LEU A 126 15.43 -7.59 5.91
CA LEU A 126 16.00 -6.67 4.92
C LEU A 126 16.83 -7.47 3.91
N ILE A 127 16.39 -7.50 2.65
CA ILE A 127 17.15 -8.07 1.55
C ILE A 127 18.09 -7.00 1.01
N SER A 128 19.34 -7.35 0.74
CA SER A 128 20.35 -6.46 0.14
C SER A 128 21.00 -7.14 -1.06
N VAL A 129 20.88 -6.54 -2.24
CA VAL A 129 21.49 -7.03 -3.49
C VAL A 129 22.51 -5.99 -3.94
N ALA A 130 23.78 -6.29 -3.69
CA ALA A 130 24.90 -5.57 -4.29
C ALA A 130 25.12 -6.04 -5.74
N GLU A 131 25.51 -5.10 -6.62
CA GLU A 131 25.75 -5.32 -8.05
C GLU A 131 24.61 -6.10 -8.73
N PRO A 132 23.40 -5.51 -8.80
CA PRO A 132 22.17 -6.24 -9.15
C PRO A 132 21.98 -6.48 -10.66
N PHE A 133 23.02 -6.29 -11.47
CA PHE A 133 22.98 -6.45 -12.93
C PHE A 133 24.01 -7.47 -13.39
N SER A 134 23.59 -8.43 -14.20
CA SER A 134 24.45 -9.40 -14.88
C SER A 134 25.04 -8.87 -16.19
#